data_AF-A0A5K1HJ20-F1
#
_entry.id   AF-A0A5K1HJ20-F1
#
_cell.length_a   1.000
_cell.length_b   1.000
_cell.length_c   1.000
_cell.angle_alpha   90.00
_cell.angle_beta   90.00
_cell.angle_gamma   90.00
#
_symmetry.space_group_name_H-M   'P 1'
#
loop_
_entity.id
_entity.type
_entity.pdbx_description
1 polymer ?
#
loop_
_entity_poly.entity_id
_entity_poly.type
_entity_poly.pdbx_seq_one_letter_code
_entity_poly.pdbx_strand_id
1 'polypeptide(L)'
;KKDAEQWGKYEEYLSRFCEFWDRNLEHLPYNYLSNPSLADKINFLQRAYQPGLDYFEFGKFVTSSVREMLDNWFESDILKATLATDGIIGENLSIGHPTTAYVLLHH
;
A
#
# COMPACT_ATOMS: atom_id res chain seq x y z
N LYS A 1 17.31 4.18 -18.18
CA LYS A 1 16.65 3.23 -19.12
C LYS A 1 15.92 2.13 -18.34
N LYS A 2 16.61 1.34 -17.50
CA LYS A 2 15.97 0.33 -16.64
C LYS A 2 14.87 0.87 -15.72
N ASP A 3 15.11 1.95 -14.98
CA ASP A 3 14.07 2.51 -14.09
C ASP A 3 12.81 2.94 -14.85
N ALA A 4 12.97 3.50 -16.05
CA ALA A 4 11.84 3.86 -16.91
C ALA A 4 11.08 2.63 -17.43
N GLU A 5 11.77 1.50 -17.65
CA GLU A 5 11.13 0.23 -18.01
C GLU A 5 10.41 -0.42 -16.82
N GLN A 6 10.85 -0.18 -15.59
CA GLN A 6 10.19 -0.66 -14.36
C GLN A 6 9.03 0.23 -13.92
N TRP A 7 9.04 1.52 -14.28
CA TRP A 7 8.05 2.50 -13.85
C TRP A 7 6.61 2.04 -14.04
N GLY A 8 6.26 1.57 -15.25
CA GLY A 8 4.90 1.11 -15.52
C GLY A 8 4.47 -0.09 -14.68
N LYS A 9 5.40 -1.00 -14.36
CA LYS A 9 5.11 -2.16 -13.48
C LYS A 9 4.97 -1.74 -12.02
N TYR A 10 5.75 -0.75 -11.59
CA TYR A 10 5.65 -0.15 -10.27
C TYR A 10 4.30 0.57 -10.09
N GLU A 11 3.87 1.36 -11.08
CA GLU A 11 2.57 2.02 -11.06
C GLU A 11 1.42 1.00 -11.08
N GLU A 12 1.50 -0.05 -11.92
CA GLU A 12 0.51 -1.12 -11.92
C GLU A 12 0.46 -1.85 -10.57
N TYR A 13 1.63 -2.08 -9.96
CA TYR A 13 1.72 -2.65 -8.62
C TYR A 13 1.00 -1.78 -7.59
N LEU A 14 1.32 -0.48 -7.50
CA LEU A 14 0.67 0.45 -6.58
C LEU A 14 -0.83 0.58 -6.85
N SER A 15 -1.25 0.63 -8.11
CA SER A 15 -2.65 0.78 -8.50
C SER A 15 -3.53 -0.35 -7.95
N ARG A 16 -3.02 -1.59 -7.88
CA ARG A 16 -3.74 -2.72 -7.28
C ARG A 16 -4.06 -2.48 -5.80
N PHE A 17 -3.19 -1.78 -5.08
CA PHE A 17 -3.42 -1.39 -3.69
C PHE A 17 -4.42 -0.25 -3.59
N CYS A 18 -4.34 0.75 -4.46
CA CYS A 18 -5.31 1.84 -4.50
C CYS A 18 -6.72 1.32 -4.80
N GLU A 19 -6.88 0.42 -5.78
CA GLU A 19 -8.17 -0.21 -6.10
C GLU A 19 -8.77 -0.96 -4.91
N PHE A 20 -7.93 -1.56 -4.07
CA PHE A 20 -8.38 -2.18 -2.81
C PHE A 20 -8.93 -1.15 -1.84
N TRP A 21 -8.21 -0.06 -1.64
CA TRP A 21 -8.64 0.99 -0.76
C TRP A 21 -9.89 1.70 -1.29
N ASP A 22 -9.97 2.05 -2.56
CA ASP A 22 -11.14 2.69 -3.18
C ASP A 22 -12.43 1.88 -2.97
N ARG A 23 -12.37 0.55 -3.12
CA ARG A 23 -13.53 -0.33 -2.87
C ARG A 23 -13.94 -0.40 -1.41
N ASN A 24 -13.03 -0.10 -0.47
CA ASN A 24 -13.25 -0.29 0.97
C ASN A 24 -13.41 1.02 1.74
N LEU A 25 -12.89 2.15 1.25
CA LEU A 25 -12.88 3.46 1.93
C LEU A 25 -14.27 4.08 2.06
N GLU A 26 -15.15 3.89 1.07
CA GLU A 26 -16.53 4.41 1.11
C GLU A 26 -17.44 3.65 2.09
N HIS A 27 -16.96 2.52 2.60
CA HIS A 27 -17.68 1.73 3.57
C HIS A 27 -17.08 1.96 4.95
N LEU A 28 -17.95 2.20 5.94
CA LEU A 28 -17.53 2.26 7.33
C LEU A 28 -16.69 1.00 7.63
N PRO A 29 -15.51 1.16 8.27
CA PRO A 29 -14.72 0.01 8.67
C PRO A 29 -15.62 -0.91 9.48
N TYR A 30 -15.38 -2.22 9.34
CA TYR A 30 -16.07 -3.23 10.12
C TYR A 30 -16.18 -2.75 11.58
N ASN A 31 -17.41 -2.70 12.10
CA ASN A 31 -17.64 -2.13 13.42
C ASN A 31 -17.08 -3.11 14.49
N TYR A 32 -15.78 -3.00 14.77
CA TYR A 32 -15.09 -3.80 15.78
C TYR A 32 -15.52 -3.43 17.21
N LEU A 33 -16.14 -2.27 17.39
CA LEU A 33 -16.48 -1.70 18.70
C LEU A 33 -17.80 -2.26 19.25
N SER A 34 -18.73 -2.68 18.38
CA SER A 34 -20.00 -3.30 18.78
C SER A 34 -20.07 -4.72 18.25
N ASN A 35 -20.02 -5.71 19.15
CA ASN A 35 -20.03 -7.15 18.89
C ASN A 35 -20.69 -7.54 17.53
N PRO A 36 -19.89 -7.73 16.47
CA PRO A 36 -20.38 -7.74 15.10
C PRO A 36 -21.16 -9.02 14.77
N SER A 37 -22.26 -8.87 14.03
CA SER A 37 -23.09 -10.01 13.64
C SER A 37 -22.37 -10.91 12.62
N LEU A 38 -22.88 -12.13 12.43
CA LEU A 38 -22.35 -13.03 11.40
C LEU A 38 -22.51 -12.44 9.99
N ALA A 39 -23.60 -11.71 9.74
CA ALA A 39 -23.80 -11.02 8.47
C ALA A 39 -22.74 -9.95 8.22
N ASP A 40 -22.38 -9.18 9.27
CA ASP A 40 -21.32 -8.17 9.17
C ASP A 40 -19.96 -8.79 8.87
N LYS A 41 -19.67 -9.96 9.48
CA LYS A 41 -18.45 -10.75 9.21
C LYS A 41 -18.38 -11.20 7.75
N ILE A 42 -19.48 -11.76 7.24
CA ILE A 42 -19.56 -12.24 5.85
C ILE A 42 -19.43 -11.06 4.87
N ASN A 43 -20.15 -9.97 5.12
CA ASN A 43 -20.08 -8.77 4.29
C ASN A 43 -18.67 -8.17 4.28
N PHE A 44 -17.98 -8.16 5.42
CA PHE A 44 -16.58 -7.75 5.48
C PHE A 44 -15.67 -8.66 4.64
N LEU A 45 -15.77 -9.99 4.81
CA LEU A 45 -14.95 -10.93 4.03
C LEU A 45 -15.20 -10.81 2.52
N GLN A 46 -16.45 -10.61 2.11
CA GLN A 46 -16.81 -10.41 0.70
C GLN A 46 -16.21 -9.12 0.12
N ARG A 47 -16.17 -8.02 0.91
CA ARG A 47 -15.55 -6.76 0.48
C ARG A 47 -14.03 -6.80 0.51
N ALA A 48 -13.48 -7.42 1.55
CA ALA A 48 -12.05 -7.62 1.71
C ALA A 48 -11.50 -8.51 0.59
N TYR A 49 -12.32 -9.40 0.00
CA TYR A 49 -11.95 -10.18 -1.18
C TYR A 49 -11.87 -9.32 -2.45
N GLN A 50 -10.65 -9.23 -2.99
CA GLN A 50 -10.36 -8.60 -4.27
C GLN A 50 -9.73 -9.62 -5.21
N PRO A 51 -10.39 -9.94 -6.32
CA PRO A 51 -9.80 -10.79 -7.35
C PRO A 51 -8.45 -10.22 -7.82
N GLY A 52 -7.42 -11.05 -7.82
CA GLY A 52 -6.08 -10.67 -8.29
C GLY A 52 -5.19 -9.95 -7.27
N LEU A 53 -5.68 -9.66 -6.06
CA LEU A 53 -4.84 -9.13 -4.99
C LEU A 53 -4.10 -10.25 -4.27
N ASP A 54 -2.78 -10.14 -4.21
CA ASP A 54 -1.94 -10.98 -3.35
C ASP A 54 -1.88 -10.36 -1.95
N TYR A 55 -2.58 -10.96 -0.99
CA TYR A 55 -2.64 -10.47 0.38
C TYR A 55 -1.31 -10.61 1.14
N PHE A 56 -0.44 -11.53 0.73
CA PHE A 56 0.87 -11.67 1.35
C PHE A 56 1.77 -10.50 0.91
N GLU A 57 1.78 -10.20 -0.39
CA GLU A 57 2.47 -9.01 -0.90
C GLU A 57 1.84 -7.71 -0.37
N PHE A 58 0.51 -7.66 -0.17
CA PHE A 58 -0.14 -6.56 0.53
C PHE A 58 0.36 -6.38 1.96
N GLY A 59 0.39 -7.46 2.73
CA GLY A 59 0.90 -7.45 4.10
C GLY A 59 2.35 -7.00 4.15
N LYS A 60 3.18 -7.49 3.23
CA LYS A 60 4.57 -7.08 3.09
C LYS A 60 4.68 -5.59 2.73
N PHE A 61 3.91 -5.10 1.78
CA PHE A 61 3.89 -3.68 1.39
C PHE A 61 3.56 -2.78 2.58
N VAL A 62 2.46 -3.03 3.30
CA VAL A 62 2.04 -2.16 4.41
C VAL A 62 2.96 -2.25 5.64
N THR A 63 3.78 -3.31 5.76
CA THR A 63 4.71 -3.49 6.87
C THR A 63 6.15 -3.06 6.55
N SER A 64 6.51 -2.98 5.27
CA SER A 64 7.86 -2.61 4.82
C SER A 64 8.15 -1.12 4.99
N SER A 65 9.44 -0.78 4.98
CA SER A 65 9.87 0.61 4.88
C SER A 65 9.82 1.12 3.43
N VAL A 66 9.62 2.43 3.24
CA VAL A 66 9.67 3.03 1.89
C VAL A 66 11.04 2.83 1.24
N ARG A 67 12.12 2.84 2.03
CA ARG A 67 13.48 2.57 1.53
C ARG A 67 13.60 1.18 0.92
N GLU A 68 13.25 0.13 1.66
CA GLU A 68 13.35 -1.25 1.18
C GLU A 68 12.47 -1.47 -0.05
N MET A 69 11.30 -0.86 -0.08
CA MET A 69 10.40 -0.93 -1.22
C MET A 69 11.06 -0.33 -2.47
N LEU A 70 11.55 0.91 -2.39
CA LEU A 70 12.13 1.61 -3.53
C LEU A 70 13.45 1.01 -4.01
N ASP A 71 14.27 0.47 -3.10
CA ASP A 71 15.52 -0.24 -3.44
C ASP A 71 15.26 -1.53 -4.24
N ASN A 72 14.07 -2.14 -4.11
CA ASN A 72 13.69 -3.31 -4.93
C ASN A 72 13.20 -2.95 -6.33
N TRP A 73 12.76 -1.70 -6.55
CA TRP A 73 12.17 -1.26 -7.82
C TRP A 73 13.11 -0.45 -8.70
N PHE A 74 13.98 0.36 -8.10
CA PHE A 74 14.74 1.37 -8.82
C PHE A 74 16.23 1.36 -8.48
N GLU A 75 17.07 1.66 -9.48
CA GLU A 75 18.51 1.80 -9.32
C GLU A 75 18.91 3.26 -9.03
N SER A 76 18.20 4.25 -9.59
CA SER A 76 18.53 5.68 -9.45
C SER A 76 18.28 6.24 -8.05
N ASP A 77 19.34 6.70 -7.40
CA ASP A 77 19.25 7.36 -6.09
C ASP A 77 18.42 8.65 -6.13
N ILE A 78 18.45 9.41 -7.23
CA ILE A 78 17.65 10.63 -7.39
C ILE A 78 16.15 10.29 -7.43
N LEU A 79 15.79 9.24 -8.17
CA LEU A 79 14.40 8.77 -8.26
C LEU A 79 13.92 8.26 -6.90
N LYS A 80 14.72 7.40 -6.25
CA LYS A 80 14.40 6.87 -4.93
C LYS A 80 14.29 7.97 -3.88
N ALA A 81 15.19 8.95 -3.86
CA ALA A 81 15.12 10.07 -2.93
C ALA A 81 13.83 10.89 -3.10
N THR A 82 13.40 11.10 -4.36
CA THR A 82 12.17 11.84 -4.67
C THR A 82 10.93 11.08 -4.20
N LEU A 83 10.84 9.77 -4.46
CA LEU A 83 9.71 8.96 -3.99
C LEU A 83 9.76 8.71 -2.48
N ALA A 84 10.95 8.67 -1.88
CA ALA A 84 11.09 8.46 -0.44
C ALA A 84 10.60 9.67 0.35
N THR A 85 10.71 10.90 -0.17
CA THR A 85 10.11 12.08 0.47
C THR A 85 8.60 12.00 0.49
N ASP A 86 8.00 11.47 -0.56
CA ASP A 86 6.56 11.22 -0.65
C ASP A 86 6.13 10.14 0.36
N GLY A 87 6.88 9.04 0.46
CA GLY A 87 6.58 7.94 1.39
C GLY A 87 6.86 8.21 2.88
N ILE A 88 7.22 9.45 3.25
CA ILE A 88 7.24 9.89 4.66
C ILE A 88 6.49 11.20 4.87
N ILE A 89 5.74 11.67 3.88
CA ILE A 89 5.06 12.97 3.99
C ILE A 89 4.08 12.99 5.16
N GLY A 90 4.16 14.02 5.99
CA GLY A 90 3.32 14.15 7.19
C GLY A 90 3.68 13.23 8.35
N GLU A 91 4.61 12.29 8.16
CA GLU A 91 5.11 11.39 9.20
C GLU A 91 6.42 11.93 9.79
N ASN A 92 6.55 11.95 11.12
CA ASN A 92 7.82 12.27 11.79
C ASN A 92 8.71 11.03 11.92
N LEU A 93 8.85 10.27 10.83
CA LEU A 93 9.53 8.98 10.77
C LEU A 93 10.66 8.99 9.73
N SER A 94 11.65 8.12 9.93
CA SER A 94 12.72 7.92 8.96
C SER A 94 12.22 7.07 7.78
N ILE A 95 12.80 7.26 6.59
CA ILE A 95 12.53 6.45 5.39
C ILE A 95 12.79 4.93 5.58
N GLY A 96 13.59 4.56 6.58
CA GLY A 96 13.87 3.16 6.93
C GLY A 96 12.98 2.62 8.05
N HIS A 97 12.07 3.43 8.60
CA HIS A 97 11.13 2.95 9.61
C HIS A 97 10.14 1.96 8.98
N PRO A 98 9.80 0.84 9.67
CA PRO A 98 8.74 -0.05 9.22
C PRO A 98 7.43 0.71 8.95
N THR A 99 6.58 0.13 8.13
CA THR A 99 5.27 0.69 7.78
C THR A 99 5.30 2.07 7.11
N THR A 100 6.41 2.52 6.56
CA THR A 100 6.43 3.80 5.79
C THR A 100 6.08 3.59 4.32
N ALA A 101 6.19 2.38 3.78
CA ALA A 101 5.89 2.11 2.37
C ALA A 101 4.43 2.38 1.99
N TYR A 102 3.45 2.19 2.89
CA TYR A 102 2.04 2.47 2.56
C TYR A 102 1.77 3.95 2.28
N VAL A 103 2.60 4.86 2.80
CA VAL A 103 2.48 6.30 2.58
C VAL A 103 2.75 6.67 1.12
N LEU A 104 3.39 5.80 0.35
CA LEU A 104 3.50 5.96 -1.11
C LEU A 104 2.12 6.02 -1.81
N LEU A 105 1.05 5.52 -1.17
CA LEU A 105 -0.33 5.62 -1.68
C LEU A 105 -1.00 6.98 -1.39
N HIS A 106 -0.28 7.98 -0.88
CA HIS A 106 -0.87 9.28 -0.54
C HIS A 106 -1.30 10.13 -1.76
N HIS A 107 -0.99 9.69 -2.98
CA HIS A 107 -1.34 10.29 -4.27
C HIS A 107 -1.98 9.25 -5.18
#